data_AF-A0A6N3R6E8-F1
#
_entry.id   AF-A0A6N3R6E8-F1
#
_cell.length_a   1.000
_cell.length_b   1.000
_cell.length_c   1.000
_cell.angle_alpha   90.00
_cell.angle_beta   90.00
_cell.angle_gamma   90.00
#
_symmetry.space_group_name_H-M   'P 1'
#
loop_
_entity.id
_entity.type
_entity.pdbx_description
1 polymer ?
#
loop_
_entity_poly.entity_id
_entity_poly.type
_entity_poly.pdbx_seq_one_letter_code
_entity_poly.pdbx_strand_id
1 'polypeptide(L)' 'MKHIQIRNSDMAWHIAANIQFPPNFDESKQYPAIISVHPFGSCKEQTSGNIYGKALAEKGYLVLAYDASF' A
#
# COMPACT_ATOMS: atom_id res chain seq x y z
N MET A 1 7.00 -5.89 4.64
CA MET A 1 6.43 -5.19 3.46
C MET A 1 6.59 -6.10 2.25
N LYS A 2 5.57 -6.18 1.39
CA LYS A 2 5.60 -6.94 0.13
C LYS A 2 5.42 -6.00 -1.05
N HIS A 3 6.34 -6.04 -2.00
CA HIS A 3 6.25 -5.29 -3.25
C HIS A 3 5.43 -6.10 -4.26
N ILE A 4 4.48 -5.44 -4.91
CA ILE A 4 3.62 -6.04 -5.92
C ILE A 4 3.44 -5.10 -7.11
N GLN A 5 2.90 -5.64 -8.19
CA GLN A 5 2.43 -4.87 -9.33
C GLN A 5 0.92 -5.07 -9.48
N ILE A 6 0.21 -4.00 -9.81
CA ILE A 6 -1.23 -3.99 -10.01
C ILE A 6 -1.48 -3.44 -11.41
N ARG A 7 -2.43 -4.03 -12.16
CA ARG A 7 -2.91 -3.45 -13.41
C ARG A 7 -4.37 -3.11 -13.26
N ASN A 8 -4.69 -1.81 -13.35
CA ASN A 8 -6.07 -1.37 -13.42
C ASN A 8 -6.64 -1.75 -14.80
N SER A 9 -7.93 -2.05 -14.85
CA SER A 9 -8.60 -2.53 -16.07
C SER A 9 -8.58 -1.51 -17.22
N ASP A 10 -8.48 -0.23 -16.89
CA ASP A 10 -8.41 0.90 -17.80
C ASP A 10 -6.97 1.29 -18.19
N MET A 11 -5.96 0.57 -17.68
CA MET A 11 -4.54 0.88 -17.91
C MET A 11 -3.84 -0.15 -18.80
N ALA A 12 -2.96 0.35 -19.66
CA ALA A 12 -2.12 -0.47 -20.54
C ALA A 12 -0.91 -1.10 -19.82
N TRP A 13 -0.47 -0.52 -18.69
CA TRP A 13 0.69 -0.98 -17.92
C TRP A 13 0.35 -1.27 -16.45
N HIS A 14 1.29 -1.92 -15.76
CA HIS A 14 1.20 -2.16 -14.32
C HIS A 14 1.76 -0.97 -13.54
N ILE A 15 1.16 -0.68 -12.38
CA ILE A 15 1.68 0.24 -11.37
C ILE A 15 2.33 -0.53 -10.22
N ALA A 16 3.31 0.08 -9.57
CA ALA A 16 3.96 -0.50 -8.41
C ALA A 16 3.16 -0.21 -7.13
N ALA A 17 3.09 -1.19 -6.23
CA ALA A 17 2.48 -1.00 -4.93
C ALA A 17 3.20 -1.80 -3.83
N ASN A 18 3.06 -1.32 -2.60
CA ASN A 18 3.64 -1.90 -1.40
C ASN A 18 2.50 -2.27 -0.45
N ILE A 19 2.42 -3.55 -0.08
CA ILE A 19 1.57 -4.02 1.01
C ILE A 19 2.38 -4.01 2.30
N GLN A 20 1.85 -3.36 3.32
CA GLN A 20 2.37 -3.36 4.66
C GLN A 20 1.44 -4.16 5.55
N PHE A 21 2.01 -5.14 6.24
CA PHE A 21 1.28 -6.07 7.06
C PHE A 21 1.33 -5.64 8.52
N PRO A 22 0.26 -5.87 9.29
CA PRO A 22 0.30 -5.66 10.72
C PRO A 22 1.27 -6.62 11.42
N PRO A 23 1.69 -6.33 12.66
CA PRO A 23 2.47 -7.27 13.45
C PRO A 23 1.76 -8.62 13.57
N ASN A 24 2.52 -9.72 13.47
CA ASN A 24 2.00 -11.09 13.54
C ASN A 24 0.91 -11.40 12.51
N PHE A 25 1.04 -10.84 11.30
CA PHE A 25 0.15 -11.13 10.19
C PHE A 25 0.05 -12.62 9.90
N ASP A 26 -1.19 -13.07 9.68
CA ASP A 26 -1.58 -14.44 9.37
C ASP A 26 -2.47 -14.41 8.14
N GLU A 27 -2.01 -15.02 7.05
CA GLU A 27 -2.71 -15.01 5.77
C GLU A 27 -4.08 -15.72 5.79
N SER A 28 -4.35 -16.53 6.81
CA SER A 28 -5.65 -17.19 7.00
C SER A 28 -6.71 -16.28 7.63
N LYS A 29 -6.32 -15.10 8.13
CA LYS A 29 -7.21 -14.15 8.81
C LYS A 29 -7.59 -12.96 7.91
N GLN A 30 -8.70 -12.32 8.27
CA GLN A 30 -9.12 -11.06 7.65
C GLN A 30 -8.69 -9.87 8.52
N TYR A 31 -8.28 -8.79 7.85
CA TYR A 31 -7.83 -7.55 8.49
C TYR A 31 -8.55 -6.36 7.86
N PRO A 32 -8.87 -5.31 8.64
CA PRO A 32 -9.30 -4.05 8.06
C PRO A 32 -8.15 -3.49 7.19
N ALA A 33 -8.49 -3.12 5.96
CA ALA A 33 -7.52 -2.64 4.99
C ALA A 33 -7.66 -1.12 4.77
N ILE A 34 -6.52 -0.43 4.63
CA ILE A 34 -6.46 1.00 4.29
C ILE A 34 -5.65 1.18 3.00
N ILE A 35 -6.18 1.98 2.08
CA ILE A 35 -5.43 2.45 0.91
C ILE A 35 -4.81 3.80 1.25
N SER A 36 -3.48 3.86 1.30
CA SER A 36 -2.72 5.09 1.60
C SER A 36 -2.27 5.75 0.30
N VAL A 37 -2.98 6.81 -0.08
CA VAL A 37 -2.73 7.57 -1.31
C VAL A 37 -1.64 8.60 -1.06
N HIS A 38 -0.67 8.74 -1.98
CA HIS A 38 0.35 9.78 -1.88
C HIS A 38 -0.13 11.14 -2.42
N PRO A 39 0.45 12.26 -1.97
CA PRO A 39 0.25 13.56 -2.60
C PRO A 39 0.68 13.57 -4.08
N PHE A 40 0.19 14.54 -4.85
CA PHE A 40 0.66 14.76 -6.22
C PHE A 40 2.17 15.07 -6.25
N GLY A 41 2.90 14.45 -7.17
CA GLY A 41 4.36 14.59 -7.28
C GLY A 41 5.16 13.73 -6.29
N SER A 42 4.51 12.82 -5.57
CA SER A 42 5.11 11.92 -4.60
C SER A 42 5.03 10.44 -5.06
N CYS A 43 5.54 9.51 -4.26
CA CYS A 43 5.44 8.06 -4.48
C CYS A 43 5.17 7.29 -3.17
N LYS A 44 4.87 6.00 -3.30
CA LYS A 44 4.60 5.09 -2.18
C LYS A 44 5.75 4.98 -1.16
N GLU A 45 6.99 5.29 -1.52
CA GLU A 45 8.14 5.30 -0.60
C GLU A 45 8.25 6.57 0.25
N GLN A 46 7.40 7.58 0.06
CA GLN A 46 7.43 8.81 0.84
C GLN A 46 6.36 8.78 1.95
N THR A 47 5.66 9.89 2.14
CA THR A 47 4.76 10.12 3.27
C THR A 47 3.65 9.07 3.36
N SER A 48 3.06 8.63 2.25
CA SER A 48 1.96 7.65 2.28
C SER A 48 2.41 6.27 2.77
N GLY A 49 3.49 5.71 2.24
CA GLY A 49 3.95 4.39 2.67
C GLY A 49 4.83 4.45 3.91
N ASN A 50 5.97 5.14 3.85
CA ASN A 50 7.01 5.03 4.89
C ASN A 50 6.66 5.73 6.20
N ILE A 51 5.73 6.70 6.18
CA ILE A 51 5.30 7.42 7.39
C ILE A 51 3.91 6.93 7.83
N TYR A 52 2.86 7.25 7.09
CA TYR A 52 1.49 6.95 7.53
C TYR A 52 1.15 5.47 7.36
N GLY A 53 1.51 4.85 6.24
CA GLY A 53 1.21 3.45 5.98
C GLY A 53 1.90 2.52 6.97
N LYS A 54 3.14 2.83 7.33
CA LYS A 54 3.88 2.12 8.37
C LYS A 54 3.20 2.27 9.74
N ALA A 55 2.89 3.49 10.16
CA ALA A 55 2.24 3.74 11.44
C ALA A 55 0.87 3.06 11.54
N LEU A 56 0.09 3.05 10.46
CA LEU A 56 -1.20 2.37 10.40
C LEU A 56 -1.06 0.84 10.44
N ALA A 57 -0.07 0.29 9.72
CA ALA A 57 0.19 -1.15 9.78
C ALA A 57 0.55 -1.59 11.21
N GLU A 58 1.39 -0.82 11.90
CA GLU A 58 1.74 -1.05 13.32
C GLU A 58 0.52 -0.99 14.26
N LYS A 59 -0.58 -0.36 13.86
CA LYS A 59 -1.86 -0.32 14.59
C LYS A 59 -2.83 -1.45 14.24
N GLY A 60 -2.42 -2.42 13.41
CA GLY A 60 -3.21 -3.61 13.11
C GLY A 60 -3.93 -3.61 11.77
N TYR A 61 -3.72 -2.59 10.94
CA TYR A 61 -4.30 -2.52 9.60
C TYR A 61 -3.41 -3.22 8.57
N LEU A 62 -4.02 -3.78 7.53
CA LEU A 62 -3.31 -4.08 6.29
C LEU A 62 -3.30 -2.81 5.43
N VAL A 63 -2.14 -2.33 5.03
CA VAL A 63 -2.05 -1.07 4.26
C VAL A 63 -1.50 -1.30 2.88
N LEU A 64 -2.15 -0.72 1.87
CA LEU A 64 -1.66 -0.66 0.50
C LEU A 64 -1.26 0.78 0.17
N ALA A 65 0.00 1.02 -0.20
CA ALA A 65 0.45 2.27 -0.80
C ALA A 65 0.90 1.99 -2.24
N TYR A 66 0.41 2.75 -3.21
CA TYR A 66 0.68 2.52 -4.64
C TYR A 66 1.22 3.79 -5.30
N ASP A 67 1.92 3.65 -6.43
CA ASP A 67 2.30 4.79 -7.27
C ASP A 67 1.20 5.07 -8.29
N ALA A 68 0.61 6.26 -8.21
CA ALA A 68 -0.38 6.70 -9.19
C ALA A 68 0.25 6.90 -10.57
N SER A 69 -0.54 6.65 -11.60
CA SER A 69 -0.17 6.89 -12.99
C SER A 69 -1.03 7.99 -13.61
N PHE A 70 -0.74 8.32 -14.87
CA PHE A 70 -1.34 9.42 -15.62
C PHE A 70 -2.33 8.92 -16.68
#